data_AF-A0A2M9A577-F1
#
_entry.id   AF-A0A2M9A577-F1
#
_cell.length_a   1.000
_cell.length_b   1.000
_cell.length_c   1.000
_cell.angle_alpha   90.00
_cell.angle_beta   90.00
_cell.angle_gamma   90.00
#
_symmetry.space_group_name_H-M   'P 1'
#
loop_
_entity.id
_entity.type
_entity.pdbx_description
1 polymer ?
#
loop_
_entity_poly.entity_id
_entity_poly.type
_entity_poly.pdbx_seq_one_letter_code
_entity_poly.pdbx_strand_id
1 'polypeptide(L)'
;MAKEVISTKLVQDAKQIIETARKNAVRSVDFCRVQMYWKLGKRIFEEEQHGKKRADYGAYIVKSLAEKLEAEYGSGFSKRQLEFCRQFFIT
;
A
#
# COMPACT_ATOMS: atom_id res chain seq x y z
N MET A 1 12.18 -2.11 51.88
CA MET A 1 12.27 -0.98 50.93
C MET A 1 12.76 -1.52 49.60
N ALA A 2 11.86 -1.80 48.66
CA ALA A 2 12.23 -2.33 47.34
C ALA A 2 12.57 -1.15 46.42
N LYS A 3 13.86 -0.82 46.28
CA LYS A 3 14.33 0.24 45.39
C LYS A 3 15.02 -0.38 44.17
N GLU A 4 14.36 -0.21 43.03
CA GLU A 4 14.82 -0.27 41.63
C GLU A 4 15.82 -1.37 41.25
N VAL A 5 15.28 -2.49 40.75
CA VAL A 5 16.04 -3.63 40.20
C VAL A 5 16.51 -3.38 38.75
N ILE A 6 16.00 -2.35 38.08
CA ILE A 6 16.21 -2.14 36.64
C ILE A 6 17.00 -0.85 36.41
N SER A 7 18.16 -0.98 35.76
CA SER A 7 18.96 0.18 35.34
C SER A 7 18.21 1.01 34.29
N THR A 8 18.21 2.35 34.47
CA THR A 8 17.67 3.30 33.50
C THR A 8 18.21 3.08 32.09
N LYS A 9 19.49 2.67 31.98
CA LYS A 9 20.12 2.34 30.69
C LYS A 9 19.43 1.14 30.03
N LEU A 10 19.16 0.08 30.78
CA LEU A 10 18.47 -1.11 30.26
C LEU A 10 17.06 -0.78 29.77
N VAL A 11 16.32 0.06 30.52
CA VAL A 11 14.99 0.53 30.10
C VAL A 11 15.07 1.34 28.81
N GLN A 12 16.06 2.23 28.70
CA GLN A 12 16.26 3.05 27.50
C GLN A 12 16.63 2.21 26.29
N ASP A 13 17.54 1.25 26.45
CA ASP A 13 17.96 0.33 25.39
C ASP A 13 16.77 -0.53 24.91
N ALA A 14 15.97 -1.07 25.83
CA ALA A 14 14.76 -1.82 25.50
C ALA A 14 13.74 -0.97 24.72
N LYS A 15 13.50 0.28 25.14
CA LYS A 15 12.64 1.21 24.41
C LYS A 15 13.17 1.47 22.99
N GLN A 16 14.47 1.69 22.85
CA GLN A 16 15.08 1.95 21.54
C GLN A 16 14.94 0.74 20.60
N ILE A 17 15.12 -0.48 21.11
CA ILE A 17 14.90 -1.72 20.34
C ILE A 17 13.46 -1.81 19.86
N ILE A 18 12.49 -1.60 20.77
CA ILE A 18 11.05 -1.63 20.44
C ILE A 18 10.70 -0.61 19.37
N GLU A 19 11.14 0.64 19.55
CA GLU A 19 10.83 1.71 18.61
C GLU A 19 11.49 1.51 17.24
N THR A 20 12.70 0.94 17.23
CA THR A 20 13.38 0.58 15.97
C THR A 20 12.62 -0.54 15.25
N ALA A 21 12.20 -1.58 15.96
CA ALA A 21 11.43 -2.68 15.39
C ALA A 21 10.09 -2.20 14.81
N ARG A 22 9.36 -1.35 15.55
CA ARG A 22 8.10 -0.74 15.08
C ARG A 22 8.30 0.08 13.81
N LYS A 23 9.31 0.96 13.79
CA LYS A 23 9.64 1.77 12.61
C LYS A 23 9.98 0.90 11.40
N ASN A 24 10.74 -0.17 11.59
CA ASN A 24 11.10 -1.08 10.51
C ASN A 24 9.89 -1.84 9.97
N ALA A 25 8.99 -2.30 10.84
CA ALA A 25 7.76 -2.96 10.42
C ALA A 25 6.87 -2.04 9.57
N VAL A 26 6.65 -0.80 10.01
CA VAL A 26 5.87 0.19 9.25
C VAL A 26 6.51 0.47 7.90
N ARG A 27 7.83 0.73 7.85
CA ARG A 27 8.56 0.96 6.60
C ARG A 27 8.46 -0.22 5.63
N SER A 28 8.55 -1.45 6.15
CA SER A 28 8.43 -2.66 5.32
C SER A 28 7.03 -2.79 4.73
N VAL A 29 5.98 -2.53 5.53
CA VAL A 29 4.59 -2.52 5.06
C VAL A 29 4.38 -1.44 3.99
N ASP A 30 4.86 -0.22 4.22
CA ASP A 30 4.73 0.88 3.27
C ASP A 30 5.46 0.58 1.96
N PHE A 31 6.66 0.02 2.02
CA PHE A 31 7.40 -0.42 0.84
C PHE A 31 6.62 -1.46 0.02
N CYS A 32 6.10 -2.50 0.69
CA CYS A 32 5.27 -3.51 0.03
C CYS A 32 3.99 -2.91 -0.58
N ARG A 33 3.36 -1.94 0.09
CA ARG A 33 2.18 -1.24 -0.43
C ARG A 33 2.49 -0.42 -1.67
N VAL A 34 3.59 0.33 -1.68
CA VAL A 34 4.03 1.09 -2.86
C VAL A 34 4.27 0.15 -4.04
N GLN A 35 4.95 -0.98 -3.81
CA GLN A 35 5.18 -1.98 -4.86
C GLN A 35 3.86 -2.59 -5.37
N MET A 36 2.91 -2.87 -4.48
CA MET A 36 1.59 -3.40 -4.84
C MET A 36 0.83 -2.40 -5.73
N TYR A 37 0.72 -1.14 -5.32
CA TYR A 37 0.01 -0.12 -6.09
C TYR A 37 0.66 0.15 -7.46
N TRP A 38 2.00 0.15 -7.53
CA TRP A 38 2.69 0.28 -8.82
C TRP A 38 2.39 -0.90 -9.76
N LYS A 39 2.46 -2.14 -9.25
CA LYS A 39 2.16 -3.35 -10.04
C LYS A 39 0.70 -3.39 -10.52
N LEU A 40 -0.25 -2.95 -9.67
CA LEU A 40 -1.65 -2.80 -10.07
C LEU A 40 -1.79 -1.77 -11.20
N GLY A 41 -1.11 -0.64 -11.10
CA GLY A 41 -1.07 0.38 -12.15
C GLY A 41 -0.59 -0.16 -13.48
N LYS A 42 0.54 -0.89 -13.46
CA LYS A 42 1.08 -1.57 -14.63
C LYS A 42 0.06 -2.52 -15.25
N ARG A 43 -0.55 -3.39 -14.43
CA ARG A 43 -1.51 -4.40 -14.92
C ARG A 43 -2.75 -3.77 -15.54
N ILE A 44 -3.26 -2.67 -14.96
CA ILE A 44 -4.38 -1.89 -15.51
C ILE A 44 -3.99 -1.29 -16.86
N PHE A 45 -2.83 -0.63 -16.92
CA PHE A 45 -2.35 0.00 -18.15
C PHE A 45 -2.17 -1.01 -19.29
N GLU A 46 -1.57 -2.17 -19.02
CA GLU A 46 -1.42 -3.25 -20.00
C GLU A 46 -2.78 -3.73 -20.53
N GLU A 47 -3.78 -3.92 -19.66
CA GLU A 47 -5.14 -4.30 -20.07
C GLU A 47 -5.79 -3.25 -20.98
N GLU A 48 -5.60 -1.97 -20.68
CA GLU A 48 -6.11 -0.87 -21.50
C GLU A 48 -5.47 -0.85 -22.90
N GLN A 49 -4.18 -1.20 -23.03
CA GLN A 49 -3.51 -1.27 -24.33
C GLN A 49 -4.09 -2.37 -25.22
N HIS A 50 -4.57 -3.48 -24.65
CA HIS A 50 -5.20 -4.56 -25.40
C HIS A 50 -6.60 -4.20 -25.92
N GLY A 51 -7.29 -3.24 -25.29
CA GLY A 51 -8.58 -2.72 -25.75
C GLY A 51 -8.45 -1.42 -26.52
N LYS A 52 -7.91 -1.48 -27.75
CA LYS A 52 -7.94 -0.45 -28.81
C LYS A 52 -8.35 0.98 -28.36
N LYS A 53 -7.41 1.77 -27.81
CA LYS A 53 -7.38 3.26 -27.72
C LYS A 53 -8.71 4.02 -27.51
N ARG A 54 -9.72 3.44 -26.84
CA ARG A 54 -10.94 4.17 -26.47
C ARG A 54 -10.82 4.61 -25.03
N ALA A 55 -10.89 5.92 -24.80
CA ALA A 55 -10.88 6.49 -23.45
C ALA A 55 -11.97 5.86 -22.56
N ASP A 56 -13.13 5.53 -23.15
CA ASP A 56 -14.25 4.90 -22.46
C ASP A 56 -13.96 3.47 -21.98
N TYR A 57 -13.07 2.74 -22.66
CA TYR A 57 -12.74 1.36 -22.30
C TYR A 57 -11.91 1.30 -21.01
N GLY A 58 -10.95 2.20 -20.84
CA GLY A 58 -10.17 2.29 -19.60
C GLY A 58 -11.02 2.70 -18.40
N ALA A 59 -11.96 3.64 -18.60
CA ALA A 59 -12.90 4.01 -17.55
C ALA A 59 -13.79 2.83 -17.10
N TYR A 60 -14.20 1.97 -18.05
CA TYR A 60 -14.99 0.77 -17.76
C TYR A 60 -14.19 -0.31 -17.02
N ILE A 61 -12.93 -0.57 -17.41
CA ILE A 61 -12.07 -1.54 -16.73
C ILE A 61 -11.86 -1.14 -15.27
N VAL A 62 -11.47 0.10 -15.03
CA VAL A 62 -11.15 0.56 -13.67
C VAL A 62 -12.38 0.53 -12.78
N LYS A 63 -13.55 0.92 -13.30
CA LYS A 63 -14.83 0.81 -12.58
C LYS A 63 -15.15 -0.65 -12.22
N SER A 64 -15.11 -1.55 -13.19
CA SER A 64 -15.44 -2.97 -12.98
C SER A 64 -14.46 -3.66 -12.03
N LEU A 65 -13.18 -3.29 -12.08
CA LEU A 65 -12.15 -3.79 -11.19
C LEU A 65 -12.36 -3.29 -9.76
N ALA A 66 -12.68 -1.99 -9.59
CA ALA A 66 -12.98 -1.40 -8.30
C ALA A 66 -14.15 -2.10 -7.61
N GLU A 67 -15.26 -2.32 -8.31
CA GLU A 67 -16.44 -2.99 -7.74
C GLU A 67 -16.11 -4.36 -7.15
N LYS A 68 -15.23 -5.13 -7.81
CA LYS A 68 -14.79 -6.44 -7.33
C LYS A 68 -13.80 -6.33 -6.17
N LEU A 69 -12.78 -5.48 -6.30
CA LEU A 69 -11.73 -5.37 -5.28
C LEU A 69 -12.21 -4.66 -4.02
N GLU A 70 -13.08 -3.65 -4.13
CA GLU A 70 -13.69 -3.00 -2.97
C GLU A 70 -14.56 -3.97 -2.17
N ALA A 71 -15.30 -4.87 -2.84
CA ALA A 71 -16.12 -5.87 -2.18
C ALA A 71 -15.29 -6.89 -1.37
N GLU A 72 -14.10 -7.25 -1.85
CA GLU A 72 -13.24 -8.27 -1.22
C GLU A 72 -12.24 -7.67 -0.23
N TYR A 73 -11.64 -6.53 -0.56
CA TYR A 73 -10.52 -5.94 0.18
C TYR A 73 -10.82 -4.58 0.81
N GLY A 74 -12.02 -4.04 0.58
CA GLY A 74 -12.50 -2.78 1.17
C GLY A 74 -12.03 -1.52 0.45
N SER A 75 -12.24 -0.38 1.11
CA SER A 75 -12.08 0.98 0.54
C SER A 75 -10.67 1.32 0.05
N GLY A 76 -9.67 0.51 0.42
CA GLY A 76 -8.29 0.63 -0.06
C GLY A 76 -8.10 0.32 -1.55
N PHE A 77 -9.16 -0.16 -2.23
CA PHE A 77 -9.14 -0.51 -3.66
C PHE A 77 -10.22 0.22 -4.45
N SER A 78 -10.54 1.44 -4.02
CA SER A 78 -11.58 2.22 -4.68
C SER A 78 -11.29 2.56 -6.13
N LYS A 79 -12.33 2.89 -6.91
CA LYS A 79 -12.15 3.39 -8.29
C LYS A 79 -11.08 4.48 -8.36
N ARG A 80 -11.15 5.46 -7.44
CA ARG A 80 -10.17 6.54 -7.35
C ARG A 80 -8.76 6.03 -7.05
N GLN A 81 -8.63 5.07 -6.13
CA GLN A 81 -7.33 4.48 -5.80
C GLN A 81 -6.72 3.73 -6.98
N LEU A 82 -7.52 3.00 -7.75
CA LEU A 82 -7.06 2.29 -8.94
C LEU A 82 -6.70 3.25 -10.09
N GLU A 83 -7.41 4.37 -10.25
CA GLU A 83 -7.00 5.45 -11.16
C GLU A 83 -5.64 6.03 -10.76
N PHE A 84 -5.39 6.24 -9.47
CA PHE A 84 -4.07 6.66 -8.97
C PHE A 84 -2.99 5.61 -9.20
N CYS A 85 -3.29 4.33 -9.00
CA CYS A 85 -2.34 3.25 -9.32
C CYS A 85 -1.93 3.32 -10.79
N ARG A 86 -2.90 3.44 -11.70
CA ARG A 86 -2.65 3.59 -13.14
C ARG A 86 -1.79 4.81 -13.45
N GLN A 87 -2.13 5.98 -12.90
CA GLN A 87 -1.34 7.20 -13.09
C GLN A 87 0.09 7.06 -12.55
N PHE A 88 0.25 6.43 -11.38
CA PHE A 88 1.54 6.20 -10.75
C PHE A 88 2.48 5.33 -11.62
N PHE A 89 1.94 4.42 -12.42
CA PHE A 89 2.74 3.65 -13.36
C PHE A 89 3.14 4.45 -14.62
N ILE A 90 2.29 5.36 -15.08
CA ILE A 90 2.50 6.15 -16.32
C ILE A 90 3.43 7.36 -16.08
N THR A 91 3.53 7.82 -14.84
CA THR A 91 4.38 8.95 -14.44
C THR A 91 5.85 8.53 -14.38
#